data_AF-A0AAE3NZR5-F1
#
_entry.id   AF-A0AAE3NZR5-F1
#
_cell.length_a   1.000
_cell.length_b   1.000
_cell.length_c   1.000
_cell.angle_alpha   90.00
_cell.angle_beta   90.00
_cell.angle_gamma   90.00
#
_symmetry.space_group_name_H-M   'P 1'
#
loop_
_entity.id
_entity.type
_entity.pdbx_description
1 polymer ?
#
loop_
_entity_poly.entity_id
_entity_poly.type
_entity_poly.pdbx_seq_one_letter_code
_entity_poly.pdbx_strand_id
1 'polypeptide(L)'
;MQKENNKLDFTNQTVFVGIDVHKKQWSVTINTGGQQIKTFSMNPSTKELSKYLMKNYPKAKYQSCYEAGYCGYWIDRQLKSMGIENIVVNPADVPTSNKEKTSKTDRIDSRKLARELSSNNLKGIYIPAEEQQAARTLSRLRIQLVKDQTRVKNRIKSLLNFLGVQLPENIEVKYWSGKFIKYIESLNFQQEEVKQTLQQHLRQLKTLREQMTEVVRMLRKMINQDEDKQKIITRLMTVPGIGFITAVTLYTEIMDIRRFLGYDHLSSYVGLAPSTYSTGGKEVVLGITQRQNTYLRNILIESAWIASRKDPALTMKYGQLIKRMKKQEAIIRIAKKLLRRIMHLWKGKEDYIFTVSYFLMLFKYNIFLVKIFEKNFSDTNYTNFH
;
A
#
# COMPACT_ATOMS: atom_id res chain seq x y z
N MET A 1 -59.27 -1.51 23.55
CA MET A 1 -57.86 -1.96 23.42
C MET A 1 -57.02 -0.80 22.90
N GLN A 2 -56.42 -0.04 23.80
CA GLN A 2 -55.46 1.01 23.45
C GLN A 2 -54.19 0.34 22.93
N LYS A 3 -53.78 0.65 21.70
CA LYS A 3 -52.43 0.36 21.23
C LYS A 3 -51.49 1.26 22.02
N GLU A 4 -50.90 0.74 23.09
CA GLU A 4 -49.72 1.36 23.69
C GLU A 4 -48.65 1.46 22.62
N ASN A 5 -48.51 2.66 22.05
CA ASN A 5 -47.31 3.05 21.33
C ASN A 5 -46.19 3.17 22.39
N ASN A 6 -45.65 2.02 22.82
CA ASN A 6 -44.39 1.96 23.52
C ASN A 6 -43.34 2.56 22.57
N LYS A 7 -43.11 3.87 22.66
CA LYS A 7 -42.03 4.54 21.95
C LYS A 7 -40.75 3.95 22.52
N LEU A 8 -40.19 2.98 21.79
CA LEU A 8 -38.87 2.44 22.06
C LEU A 8 -37.91 3.62 22.23
N ASP A 9 -37.23 3.71 23.37
CA ASP A 9 -36.25 4.75 23.64
C ASP A 9 -34.91 4.08 23.96
N PHE A 10 -33.93 4.26 23.07
CA PHE A 10 -32.57 3.73 23.21
C PHE A 10 -31.57 4.80 23.63
N THR A 11 -32.03 5.89 24.25
CA THR A 11 -31.16 6.94 24.78
C THR A 11 -30.07 6.31 25.67
N ASN A 12 -28.82 6.73 25.46
CA ASN A 12 -27.60 6.20 26.11
C ASN A 12 -27.21 4.74 25.80
N GLN A 13 -27.96 4.02 24.94
CA GLN A 13 -27.53 2.71 24.47
C GLN A 13 -26.66 2.83 23.21
N THR A 14 -25.68 1.93 23.10
CA THR A 14 -24.86 1.80 21.89
C THR A 14 -25.30 0.56 21.12
N VAL A 15 -25.63 0.77 19.85
CA VAL A 15 -25.98 -0.29 18.91
C VAL A 15 -24.76 -0.58 18.05
N PHE A 16 -24.24 -1.80 18.17
CA PHE A 16 -23.08 -2.26 17.41
C PHE A 16 -23.53 -3.02 16.17
N VAL A 17 -22.94 -2.69 15.02
CA VAL A 17 -23.37 -3.21 13.72
C VAL A 17 -22.18 -3.82 12.99
N GLY A 18 -22.20 -5.12 12.79
CA GLY A 18 -21.25 -5.82 11.92
C GLY A 18 -21.82 -5.92 10.51
N ILE A 19 -21.09 -5.45 9.51
CA ILE A 19 -21.51 -5.44 8.12
C ILE A 19 -20.53 -6.26 7.31
N ASP A 20 -21.03 -7.33 6.70
CA ASP A 20 -20.32 -8.02 5.64
C ASP A 20 -20.78 -7.49 4.28
N VAL A 21 -19.82 -6.92 3.55
CA VAL A 21 -20.06 -6.04 2.40
C VAL A 21 -19.80 -6.80 1.10
N HIS A 22 -20.88 -7.12 0.38
CA HIS A 22 -20.80 -7.62 -1.00
C HIS A 22 -21.49 -6.70 -2.01
N LYS A 23 -21.17 -6.91 -3.30
CA LYS A 23 -21.65 -6.09 -4.43
C LYS A 23 -23.17 -6.15 -4.62
N LYS A 24 -23.79 -7.29 -4.33
CA LYS A 24 -25.22 -7.53 -4.58
C LYS A 24 -26.08 -7.44 -3.32
N GLN A 25 -25.51 -7.76 -2.16
CA GLN A 25 -26.24 -7.87 -0.91
C GLN A 25 -25.28 -7.64 0.26
N TRP A 26 -25.76 -7.02 1.33
CA TRP A 26 -25.02 -6.93 2.60
C TRP A 26 -25.64 -7.88 3.62
N SER A 27 -24.81 -8.54 4.39
CA SER A 27 -25.24 -9.23 5.61
C SER A 27 -24.94 -8.33 6.80
N VAL A 28 -25.98 -8.02 7.58
CA VAL A 28 -25.91 -7.07 8.70
C VAL A 28 -26.30 -7.79 9.98
N THR A 29 -25.44 -7.69 10.99
CA THR A 29 -25.73 -8.16 12.34
C THR A 29 -25.74 -7.00 13.32
N ILE A 30 -26.75 -6.97 14.18
CA ILE A 30 -26.95 -5.95 15.20
C ILE A 30 -26.81 -6.56 16.59
N ASN A 31 -25.95 -5.95 17.41
CA ASN A 31 -25.77 -6.25 18.83
C ASN A 31 -26.13 -5.03 19.68
N THR A 32 -26.82 -5.24 20.80
CA THR A 32 -27.03 -4.25 21.86
C THR A 32 -27.01 -4.95 23.22
N GLY A 33 -26.58 -4.26 24.27
CA GLY A 33 -26.52 -4.84 25.63
C GLY A 33 -25.67 -6.12 25.74
N GLY A 34 -24.66 -6.29 24.87
CA GLY A 34 -23.82 -7.50 24.83
C GLY A 34 -24.47 -8.72 24.18
N GLN A 35 -25.67 -8.60 23.63
CA GLN A 35 -26.38 -9.71 22.98
C GLN A 35 -26.62 -9.43 21.49
N GLN A 36 -26.57 -10.50 20.70
CA GLN A 36 -26.96 -10.46 19.29
C GLN A 36 -28.48 -10.40 19.18
N ILE A 37 -29.00 -9.32 18.61
CA ILE A 37 -30.44 -9.11 18.46
C ILE A 37 -30.93 -9.68 17.14
N LYS A 38 -30.23 -9.39 16.05
CA LYS A 38 -30.71 -9.74 14.71
C LYS A 38 -29.58 -9.86 13.69
N THR A 39 -29.71 -10.81 12.78
CA THR A 39 -28.90 -10.89 11.55
C THR A 39 -29.83 -10.98 10.34
N PHE A 40 -29.69 -10.06 9.39
CA PHE A 40 -30.51 -10.03 8.18
C PHE A 40 -29.68 -9.61 6.97
N SER A 41 -30.25 -9.79 5.79
CA SER A 41 -29.62 -9.40 4.54
C SER A 41 -30.38 -8.22 3.93
N MET A 42 -29.67 -7.31 3.27
CA MET A 42 -30.26 -6.11 2.68
C MET A 42 -29.53 -5.68 1.41
N ASN A 43 -30.11 -4.73 0.67
CA ASN A 43 -29.42 -4.16 -0.49
C ASN A 43 -28.19 -3.36 -0.03
N PRO A 44 -27.14 -3.25 -0.88
CA PRO A 44 -25.94 -2.45 -0.61
C PRO A 44 -26.18 -0.93 -0.50
N SER A 45 -26.85 -0.48 0.57
CA SER A 45 -27.30 0.90 0.73
C SER A 45 -27.11 1.39 2.16
N THR A 46 -26.19 2.34 2.32
CA THR A 46 -25.96 3.06 3.59
C THR A 46 -27.21 3.81 4.05
N LYS A 47 -27.97 4.39 3.11
CA LYS A 47 -29.22 5.11 3.40
C LYS A 47 -30.29 4.19 3.95
N GLU A 48 -30.46 3.00 3.37
CA GLU A 48 -31.41 2.01 3.89
C GLU A 48 -31.00 1.53 5.28
N LEU A 49 -29.71 1.31 5.52
CA LEU A 49 -29.20 0.88 6.82
C LEU A 49 -29.44 1.96 7.88
N SER A 50 -29.09 3.22 7.57
CA SER A 50 -29.32 4.35 8.48
C SER A 50 -30.82 4.53 8.81
N LYS A 51 -31.71 4.48 7.81
CA LYS A 51 -33.17 4.50 8.03
C LYS A 51 -33.63 3.34 8.90
N TYR A 52 -33.11 2.14 8.67
CA TYR A 52 -33.43 0.97 9.49
C TYR A 52 -33.02 1.18 10.95
N LEU A 53 -31.79 1.64 11.19
CA LEU A 53 -31.27 1.88 12.54
C LEU A 53 -32.08 2.97 13.27
N MET A 54 -32.30 4.11 12.63
CA MET A 54 -33.08 5.23 13.20
C MET A 54 -34.53 4.86 13.50
N LYS A 55 -35.15 4.00 12.69
CA LYS A 55 -36.54 3.55 12.89
C LYS A 55 -36.66 2.55 14.04
N ASN A 56 -35.75 1.58 14.14
CA ASN A 56 -35.88 0.47 15.09
C ASN A 56 -35.17 0.73 16.41
N TYR A 57 -34.16 1.61 16.42
CA TYR A 57 -33.33 1.93 17.59
C TYR A 57 -33.22 3.45 17.80
N PRO A 58 -34.34 4.19 17.83
CA PRO A 58 -34.30 5.65 17.87
C PRO A 58 -33.51 6.17 19.08
N LYS A 59 -32.77 7.27 18.86
CA LYS A 59 -31.89 7.94 19.85
C LYS A 59 -30.68 7.12 20.36
N ALA A 60 -30.43 5.92 19.83
CA ALA A 60 -29.21 5.18 20.14
C ALA A 60 -27.96 5.85 19.55
N LYS A 61 -26.80 5.55 20.13
CA LYS A 61 -25.50 5.77 19.48
C LYS A 61 -25.21 4.59 18.57
N TYR A 62 -24.91 4.82 17.30
CA TYR A 62 -24.61 3.74 16.35
C TYR A 62 -23.12 3.62 16.12
N GLN A 63 -22.61 2.41 16.28
CA GLN A 63 -21.25 2.05 15.90
C GLN A 63 -21.29 0.90 14.91
N SER A 64 -20.59 1.02 13.79
CA SER A 64 -20.52 -0.03 12.78
C SER A 64 -19.10 -0.39 12.38
N CYS A 65 -18.93 -1.58 11.84
CA CYS A 65 -17.69 -1.96 11.19
C CYS A 65 -17.91 -2.86 9.98
N TYR A 66 -16.95 -2.79 9.06
CA TYR A 66 -16.87 -3.72 7.93
C TYR A 66 -15.40 -4.03 7.58
N GLU A 67 -15.19 -5.18 6.96
CA GLU A 67 -13.86 -5.59 6.51
C GLU A 67 -13.39 -4.79 5.27
N ALA A 68 -12.14 -4.33 5.30
CA ALA A 68 -11.49 -3.71 4.16
C ALA A 68 -11.46 -4.70 2.99
N GLY A 69 -12.01 -4.29 1.86
CA GLY A 69 -12.14 -5.15 0.70
C GLY A 69 -12.44 -4.40 -0.58
N TYR A 70 -13.18 -5.04 -1.46
CA TYR A 70 -13.49 -4.52 -2.80
C TYR A 70 -14.19 -3.15 -2.79
N CYS A 71 -15.10 -2.90 -1.84
CA CYS A 71 -15.97 -1.72 -1.85
C CYS A 71 -15.32 -0.40 -1.39
N GLY A 72 -14.00 -0.33 -1.21
CA GLY A 72 -13.31 0.92 -0.86
C GLY A 72 -13.80 1.57 0.44
N TYR A 73 -13.74 2.91 0.51
CA TYR A 73 -14.00 3.69 1.73
C TYR A 73 -15.24 4.58 1.68
N TRP A 74 -16.00 4.55 0.58
CA TRP A 74 -17.19 5.40 0.44
C TRP A 74 -18.29 5.03 1.44
N ILE A 75 -18.37 3.75 1.82
CA ILE A 75 -19.33 3.24 2.83
C ILE A 75 -19.04 3.90 4.18
N ASP A 76 -17.79 3.87 4.64
CA ASP A 76 -17.37 4.51 5.90
C ASP A 76 -17.77 5.98 5.95
N ARG A 77 -17.47 6.73 4.89
CA ARG A 77 -17.76 8.17 4.81
C ARG A 77 -19.25 8.47 4.85
N GLN A 78 -20.04 7.70 4.09
CA GLN A 78 -21.49 7.88 4.08
C GLN A 78 -22.13 7.52 5.42
N LEU A 79 -21.71 6.42 6.06
CA LEU A 79 -22.21 6.04 7.38
C LEU A 79 -21.90 7.14 8.41
N LYS A 80 -20.66 7.65 8.43
CA LYS A 80 -20.27 8.78 9.30
C LYS A 80 -21.09 10.04 9.04
N SER A 81 -21.33 10.39 7.78
CA SER A 81 -22.17 11.56 7.43
C SER A 81 -23.63 11.42 7.89
N MET A 82 -24.08 10.19 8.17
CA MET A 82 -25.42 9.88 8.67
C MET A 82 -25.45 9.71 10.20
N GLY A 83 -24.37 10.07 10.91
CA GLY A 83 -24.28 9.95 12.37
C GLY A 83 -24.00 8.54 12.87
N ILE A 84 -23.48 7.65 12.02
CA ILE A 84 -23.05 6.30 12.39
C ILE A 84 -21.54 6.28 12.46
N GLU A 85 -20.99 6.11 13.66
CA GLU A 85 -19.55 5.94 13.84
C GLU A 85 -19.11 4.64 13.19
N ASN A 86 -18.19 4.71 12.23
CA ASN A 86 -17.75 3.52 11.49
C ASN A 86 -16.24 3.33 11.56
N ILE A 87 -15.83 2.07 11.73
CA ILE A 87 -14.44 1.63 11.54
C ILE A 87 -14.34 0.62 10.41
N VAL A 88 -13.28 0.73 9.61
CA VAL A 88 -12.93 -0.28 8.61
C VAL A 88 -11.84 -1.14 9.19
N VAL A 89 -11.99 -2.46 9.17
CA VAL A 89 -11.04 -3.38 9.80
C VAL A 89 -10.30 -4.21 8.76
N ASN A 90 -9.06 -4.57 9.02
CA ASN A 90 -8.33 -5.50 8.17
C ASN A 90 -8.82 -6.93 8.46
N PRO A 91 -9.23 -7.74 7.46
CA PRO A 91 -9.67 -9.11 7.67
C PRO A 91 -8.71 -9.97 8.50
N ALA A 92 -7.40 -9.76 8.32
CA ALA A 92 -6.37 -10.52 9.02
C ALA A 92 -6.22 -10.16 10.51
N ASP A 93 -6.82 -9.06 10.96
CA ASP A 93 -6.73 -8.57 12.34
C ASP A 93 -8.04 -8.79 13.11
N VAL A 94 -9.04 -9.43 12.48
CA VAL A 94 -10.30 -9.81 13.14
C VAL A 94 -10.11 -11.18 13.83
N PRO A 95 -10.26 -11.28 15.16
CA PRO A 95 -10.23 -12.56 15.87
C PRO A 95 -11.21 -13.56 15.24
N THR A 96 -10.69 -14.70 14.78
CA THR A 96 -11.47 -15.72 14.06
C THR A 96 -11.13 -17.11 14.59
N SER A 97 -12.14 -17.82 15.08
CA SER A 97 -12.03 -19.20 15.56
C SER A 97 -11.83 -20.20 14.41
N ASN A 98 -11.33 -21.41 14.73
CA ASN A 98 -11.12 -22.44 13.72
C ASN A 98 -12.41 -22.87 13.01
N LYS A 99 -13.53 -22.95 13.74
CA LYS A 99 -14.85 -23.29 13.16
C LYS A 99 -15.35 -22.22 12.19
N GLU A 100 -15.13 -20.94 12.51
CA GLU A 100 -15.49 -19.81 11.63
C GLU A 100 -14.62 -19.80 10.35
N LYS A 101 -13.36 -20.26 10.43
CA LYS A 101 -12.50 -20.42 9.24
C LYS A 101 -12.98 -21.53 8.30
N THR A 102 -13.47 -22.64 8.85
CA THR A 102 -13.91 -23.80 8.06
C THR A 102 -15.31 -23.65 7.47
N SER A 103 -16.19 -22.89 8.13
CA SER A 103 -17.59 -22.71 7.73
C SER A 103 -17.88 -21.25 7.41
N LYS A 104 -17.25 -20.72 6.36
CA LYS A 104 -17.37 -19.32 5.98
C LYS A 104 -18.74 -19.02 5.33
N THR A 105 -19.53 -18.17 5.95
CA THR A 105 -20.78 -17.62 5.38
C THR A 105 -20.91 -16.15 5.73
N ASP A 106 -21.57 -15.36 4.89
CA ASP A 106 -21.72 -13.91 5.06
C ASP A 106 -22.40 -13.54 6.40
N ARG A 107 -23.30 -14.42 6.88
CA ARG A 107 -23.94 -14.26 8.21
C ARG A 107 -22.95 -14.49 9.35
N ILE A 108 -22.06 -15.46 9.24
CA ILE A 108 -21.04 -15.73 10.25
C ILE A 108 -20.04 -14.57 10.29
N ASP A 109 -19.62 -14.06 9.13
CA ASP A 109 -18.68 -12.95 9.05
C ASP A 109 -19.25 -11.65 9.64
N SER A 110 -20.50 -11.29 9.31
CA SER A 110 -21.16 -10.12 9.91
C SER A 110 -21.38 -10.26 11.42
N ARG A 111 -21.71 -11.47 11.92
CA ARG A 111 -21.86 -11.72 13.37
C ARG A 111 -20.54 -11.58 14.12
N LYS A 112 -19.48 -12.15 13.57
CA LYS A 112 -18.11 -12.02 14.08
C LYS A 112 -17.74 -10.55 14.21
N LEU A 113 -17.96 -9.76 13.16
CA LEU A 113 -17.70 -8.31 13.18
C LEU A 113 -18.49 -7.58 14.28
N ALA A 114 -19.80 -7.84 14.39
CA ALA A 114 -20.63 -7.21 15.42
C ALA A 114 -20.16 -7.55 16.84
N ARG A 115 -19.80 -8.83 17.08
CA ARG A 115 -19.29 -9.33 18.37
C ARG A 115 -17.97 -8.69 18.76
N GLU A 116 -17.00 -8.67 17.85
CA GLU A 116 -15.67 -8.11 18.14
C GLU A 116 -15.72 -6.59 18.29
N LEU A 117 -16.61 -5.92 17.55
CA LEU A 117 -16.85 -4.48 17.71
C LEU A 117 -17.45 -4.17 19.09
N SER A 118 -18.49 -4.91 19.52
CA SER A 118 -19.10 -4.71 20.83
C SER A 118 -18.16 -5.01 22.00
N SER A 119 -17.12 -5.82 21.76
CA SER A 119 -16.09 -6.17 22.75
C SER A 119 -14.88 -5.23 22.72
N ASN A 120 -14.87 -4.22 21.85
CA ASN A 120 -13.75 -3.30 21.63
C ASN A 120 -12.42 -4.00 21.24
N ASN A 121 -12.50 -5.17 20.59
CA ASN A 121 -11.35 -5.95 20.13
C ASN A 121 -10.86 -5.53 18.74
N LEU A 122 -11.61 -4.67 18.05
CA LEU A 122 -11.31 -4.27 16.68
C LEU A 122 -10.50 -2.96 16.63
N LYS A 123 -9.47 -2.96 15.80
CA LYS A 123 -8.71 -1.75 15.47
C LYS A 123 -9.00 -1.31 14.04
N GLY A 124 -9.51 -0.09 13.90
CA GLY A 124 -9.73 0.52 12.59
C GLY A 124 -8.42 0.75 11.83
N ILE A 125 -8.45 0.51 10.52
CA ILE A 125 -7.38 0.94 9.62
C ILE A 125 -7.48 2.44 9.38
N TYR A 126 -6.36 3.05 9.02
CA TYR A 126 -6.36 4.43 8.56
C TYR A 126 -7.08 4.55 7.21
N ILE A 127 -8.07 5.44 7.17
CA ILE A 127 -8.83 5.76 5.97
C ILE A 127 -8.28 7.09 5.41
N PRO A 128 -7.72 7.09 4.19
CA PRO A 128 -7.25 8.33 3.58
C PRO A 128 -8.42 9.27 3.29
N ALA A 129 -8.12 10.58 3.35
CA ALA A 129 -9.04 11.61 2.87
C ALA A 129 -9.40 11.38 1.38
N GLU A 130 -10.49 11.97 0.90
CA GLU A 130 -10.94 11.78 -0.49
C GLU A 130 -9.87 12.21 -1.50
N GLU A 131 -9.28 13.38 -1.29
CA GLU A 131 -8.22 13.93 -2.13
C GLU A 131 -6.97 13.01 -2.14
N GLN A 132 -6.58 12.52 -0.97
CA GLN A 132 -5.49 11.55 -0.83
C GLN A 132 -5.79 10.26 -1.60
N GLN A 133 -7.00 9.71 -1.46
CA GLN A 133 -7.41 8.52 -2.20
C GLN A 133 -7.41 8.76 -3.73
N ALA A 134 -7.84 9.94 -4.18
CA ALA A 134 -7.79 10.32 -5.58
C ALA A 134 -6.35 10.39 -6.11
N ALA A 135 -5.44 11.03 -5.36
CA ALA A 135 -4.01 11.10 -5.70
C ALA A 135 -3.38 9.69 -5.80
N ARG A 136 -3.73 8.79 -4.87
CA ARG A 136 -3.29 7.38 -4.91
C ARG A 136 -3.82 6.63 -6.13
N THR A 137 -5.08 6.85 -6.50
CA THR A 137 -5.69 6.25 -7.69
C THR A 137 -4.91 6.63 -8.95
N LEU A 138 -4.60 7.92 -9.12
CA LEU A 138 -3.83 8.42 -10.27
C LEU A 138 -2.40 7.84 -10.30
N SER A 139 -1.72 7.79 -9.14
CA SER A 139 -0.40 7.19 -9.02
C SER A 139 -0.41 5.70 -9.40
N ARG A 140 -1.40 4.94 -8.90
CA ARG A 140 -1.57 3.50 -9.20
C ARG A 140 -1.95 3.22 -10.65
N LEU A 141 -2.70 4.12 -11.30
CA LEU A 141 -3.01 4.01 -12.74
C LEU A 141 -1.72 3.91 -13.57
N ARG A 142 -0.71 4.73 -13.27
CA ARG A 142 0.60 4.63 -13.93
C ARG A 142 1.22 3.25 -13.76
N ILE A 143 1.15 2.68 -12.55
CA ILE A 143 1.70 1.35 -12.27
C ILE A 143 0.97 0.27 -13.06
N GLN A 144 -0.36 0.38 -13.20
CA GLN A 144 -1.16 -0.51 -14.03
C GLN A 144 -0.74 -0.40 -15.50
N LEU A 145 -0.61 0.81 -16.04
CA LEU A 145 -0.17 1.04 -17.43
C LEU A 145 1.23 0.45 -17.69
N VAL A 146 2.17 0.51 -16.73
CA VAL A 146 3.48 -0.14 -16.86
C VAL A 146 3.35 -1.68 -16.92
N LYS A 147 2.47 -2.27 -16.11
CA LYS A 147 2.19 -3.72 -16.16
C LYS A 147 1.57 -4.09 -17.50
N ASP A 148 0.59 -3.33 -17.97
CA ASP A 148 -0.07 -3.55 -19.25
C ASP A 148 0.93 -3.44 -20.42
N GLN A 149 1.78 -2.42 -20.40
CA GLN A 149 2.86 -2.26 -21.37
C GLN A 149 3.79 -3.47 -21.37
N THR A 150 4.15 -3.98 -20.19
CA THR A 150 5.01 -5.16 -20.06
C THR A 150 4.35 -6.40 -20.66
N ARG A 151 3.04 -6.59 -20.42
CA ARG A 151 2.28 -7.71 -21.03
C ARG A 151 2.26 -7.61 -22.55
N VAL A 152 2.04 -6.42 -23.11
CA VAL A 152 2.07 -6.21 -24.57
C VAL A 152 3.45 -6.49 -25.16
N LYS A 153 4.51 -5.99 -24.51
CA LYS A 153 5.90 -6.28 -24.90
C LYS A 153 6.19 -7.79 -24.91
N ASN A 154 5.70 -8.51 -23.90
CA ASN A 154 5.88 -9.96 -23.83
C ASN A 154 5.08 -10.70 -24.91
N ARG A 155 3.86 -10.26 -25.23
CA ARG A 155 3.06 -10.81 -26.34
C ARG A 155 3.77 -10.64 -27.69
N ILE A 156 4.31 -9.45 -27.96
CA ILE A 156 5.09 -9.19 -29.19
C ILE A 156 6.31 -10.12 -29.22
N LYS A 157 7.09 -10.21 -28.14
CA LYS A 157 8.25 -11.12 -28.08
C LYS A 157 7.86 -12.59 -28.31
N SER A 158 6.76 -13.02 -27.69
CA SER A 158 6.24 -14.38 -27.85
C SER A 158 5.82 -14.67 -29.29
N LEU A 159 5.15 -13.72 -29.94
CA LEU A 159 4.75 -13.84 -31.34
C LEU A 159 5.98 -13.94 -32.25
N LEU A 160 6.96 -13.04 -32.08
CA LEU A 160 8.19 -13.06 -32.89
C LEU A 160 8.97 -14.36 -32.69
N ASN A 161 9.06 -14.86 -31.46
CA ASN A 161 9.69 -16.15 -31.17
C ASN A 161 8.93 -17.33 -31.80
N PHE A 162 7.59 -17.32 -31.74
CA PHE A 162 6.75 -18.35 -32.36
C PHE A 162 6.94 -18.41 -33.88
N LEU A 163 7.17 -17.26 -34.52
CA LEU A 163 7.42 -17.14 -35.95
C LEU A 163 8.89 -17.40 -36.35
N GLY A 164 9.75 -17.78 -35.39
CA GLY A 164 11.17 -18.03 -35.65
C GLY A 164 12.01 -16.78 -35.95
N VAL A 165 11.49 -15.58 -35.65
CA VAL A 165 12.23 -14.33 -35.89
C VAL A 165 13.35 -14.20 -34.86
N GLN A 166 14.59 -14.23 -35.35
CA GLN A 166 15.76 -13.95 -34.51
C GLN A 166 15.82 -12.44 -34.20
N LEU A 167 15.76 -12.12 -32.91
CA LEU A 167 15.92 -10.74 -32.44
C LEU A 167 17.42 -10.42 -32.33
N PRO A 168 17.86 -9.21 -32.74
CA PRO A 168 19.25 -8.82 -32.55
C PRO A 168 19.61 -8.83 -31.06
N GLU A 169 20.80 -9.32 -30.70
CA GLU A 169 21.23 -9.44 -29.28
C GLU A 169 21.56 -8.08 -28.61
N ASN A 170 21.34 -6.97 -29.31
CA ASN A 170 21.80 -5.67 -28.87
C ASN A 170 20.98 -5.09 -27.70
N ILE A 171 21.60 -4.12 -27.02
CA ILE A 171 21.00 -3.38 -25.89
C ILE A 171 19.68 -2.68 -26.29
N GLU A 172 19.49 -2.35 -27.57
CA GLU A 172 18.29 -1.65 -28.06
C GLU A 172 17.00 -2.49 -27.91
N VAL A 173 17.10 -3.83 -28.04
CA VAL A 173 15.98 -4.77 -27.80
C VAL A 173 15.52 -4.76 -26.35
N LYS A 174 16.46 -4.66 -25.40
CA LYS A 174 16.16 -4.63 -23.96
C LYS A 174 15.32 -3.40 -23.59
N TYR A 175 15.64 -2.25 -24.17
CA TYR A 175 15.01 -0.98 -23.82
C TYR A 175 13.78 -0.64 -24.66
N TRP A 176 13.42 -1.46 -25.65
CA TRP A 176 12.33 -1.15 -26.58
C TRP A 176 12.48 0.25 -27.19
N SER A 177 13.68 0.54 -27.69
CA SER A 177 14.02 1.83 -28.28
C SER A 177 13.12 2.13 -29.50
N GLY A 178 13.07 3.40 -29.92
CA GLY A 178 12.37 3.76 -31.16
C GLY A 178 12.93 3.03 -32.39
N LYS A 179 14.25 2.79 -32.43
CA LYS A 179 14.91 2.00 -33.48
C LYS A 179 14.45 0.55 -33.48
N PHE A 180 14.38 -0.09 -32.30
CA PHE A 180 13.90 -1.47 -32.19
C PHE A 180 12.43 -1.60 -32.62
N ILE A 181 11.59 -0.62 -32.29
CA ILE A 181 10.20 -0.60 -32.76
C ILE A 181 10.15 -0.49 -34.28
N LYS A 182 10.91 0.43 -34.88
CA LYS A 182 11.02 0.55 -36.34
C LYS A 182 11.51 -0.73 -37.01
N TYR A 183 12.46 -1.43 -36.40
CA TYR A 183 12.91 -2.75 -36.86
C TYR A 183 11.75 -3.75 -36.88
N ILE A 184 10.99 -3.87 -35.78
CA ILE A 184 9.83 -4.76 -35.72
C ILE A 184 8.77 -4.37 -36.78
N GLU A 185 8.53 -3.07 -36.96
CA GLU A 185 7.60 -2.54 -37.98
C GLU A 185 8.04 -2.85 -39.42
N SER A 186 9.35 -3.00 -39.65
CA SER A 186 9.92 -3.33 -40.96
C SER A 186 9.92 -4.83 -41.31
N LEU A 187 9.54 -5.70 -40.35
CA LEU A 187 9.49 -7.14 -40.59
C LEU A 187 8.38 -7.48 -41.58
N ASN A 188 8.74 -8.23 -42.61
CA ASN A 188 7.81 -8.75 -43.60
C ASN A 188 7.47 -10.20 -43.29
N PHE A 189 6.19 -10.52 -43.27
CA PHE A 189 5.66 -11.87 -43.08
C PHE A 189 4.87 -12.26 -44.34
N GLN A 190 4.90 -13.55 -44.69
CA GLN A 190 4.18 -14.06 -45.87
C GLN A 190 2.66 -13.98 -45.69
N GLN A 191 2.17 -14.26 -44.48
CA GLN A 191 0.75 -14.22 -44.13
C GLN A 191 0.36 -12.84 -43.59
N GLU A 192 -0.68 -12.25 -44.17
CA GLU A 192 -1.13 -10.89 -43.81
C GLU A 192 -1.73 -10.85 -42.40
N GLU A 193 -2.37 -11.91 -41.94
CA GLU A 193 -2.99 -12.00 -40.61
C GLU A 193 -1.94 -11.86 -39.49
N VAL A 194 -0.74 -12.41 -39.71
CA VAL A 194 0.39 -12.31 -38.77
C VAL A 194 0.86 -10.85 -38.68
N LYS A 195 1.00 -10.19 -39.83
CA LYS A 195 1.39 -8.78 -39.92
C LYS A 195 0.35 -7.88 -39.24
N GLN A 196 -0.94 -8.10 -39.50
CA GLN A 196 -2.03 -7.38 -38.84
C GLN A 196 -2.01 -7.57 -37.31
N THR A 197 -1.80 -8.80 -36.84
CA THR A 197 -1.71 -9.11 -35.41
C THR A 197 -0.56 -8.35 -34.74
N LEU A 198 0.63 -8.36 -35.36
CA LEU A 198 1.78 -7.62 -34.88
C LEU A 198 1.52 -6.11 -34.84
N GLN A 199 0.91 -5.56 -35.90
CA GLN A 199 0.54 -4.15 -35.97
C GLN A 199 -0.44 -3.74 -34.86
N GLN A 200 -1.42 -4.57 -34.52
CA GLN A 200 -2.34 -4.28 -33.41
C GLN A 200 -1.61 -4.25 -32.06
N HIS A 201 -0.68 -5.18 -31.82
CA HIS A 201 0.13 -5.15 -30.61
C HIS A 201 1.04 -3.91 -30.52
N LEU A 202 1.66 -3.50 -31.64
CA LEU A 202 2.47 -2.29 -31.71
C LEU A 202 1.65 -1.02 -31.48
N ARG A 203 0.45 -0.95 -32.06
CA ARG A 203 -0.51 0.14 -31.82
C ARG A 203 -0.88 0.22 -30.34
N GLN A 204 -1.23 -0.91 -29.72
CA GLN A 204 -1.52 -0.98 -28.30
C GLN A 204 -0.32 -0.50 -27.44
N LEU A 205 0.90 -0.90 -27.80
CA LEU A 205 2.12 -0.46 -27.12
C LEU A 205 2.30 1.06 -27.20
N LYS A 206 2.04 1.66 -28.37
CA LYS A 206 2.10 3.11 -28.59
C LYS A 206 1.07 3.86 -27.74
N THR A 207 -0.19 3.44 -27.77
CA THR A 207 -1.26 4.02 -26.94
C THR A 207 -0.92 3.98 -25.45
N LEU A 208 -0.40 2.85 -24.94
CA LEU A 208 0.00 2.74 -23.53
C LEU A 208 1.16 3.69 -23.16
N ARG A 209 2.07 3.99 -24.09
CA ARG A 209 3.15 4.97 -23.88
C ARG A 209 2.61 6.40 -23.82
N GLU A 210 1.65 6.73 -24.68
CA GLU A 210 0.97 8.02 -24.70
C GLU A 210 0.20 8.25 -23.40
N GLN A 211 -0.65 7.29 -23.00
CA GLN A 211 -1.39 7.33 -21.73
C GLN A 211 -0.47 7.46 -20.53
N MET A 212 0.65 6.72 -20.49
CA MET A 212 1.61 6.85 -19.40
C MET A 212 2.24 8.25 -19.34
N THR A 213 2.51 8.87 -20.49
CA THR A 213 3.05 10.23 -20.57
C THR A 213 2.02 11.26 -20.07
N GLU A 214 0.76 11.07 -20.44
CA GLU A 214 -0.35 11.89 -19.97
C GLU A 214 -0.52 11.80 -18.45
N VAL A 215 -0.56 10.57 -17.89
CA VAL A 215 -0.64 10.36 -16.43
C VAL A 215 0.54 11.01 -15.71
N VAL A 216 1.76 10.96 -16.27
CA VAL A 216 2.93 11.66 -15.69
C VAL A 216 2.72 13.18 -15.68
N ARG A 217 2.13 13.76 -16.73
CA ARG A 217 1.77 15.20 -16.76
C ARG A 217 0.71 15.54 -15.71
N MET A 218 -0.31 14.69 -15.55
CA MET A 218 -1.34 14.87 -14.52
C MET A 218 -0.74 14.82 -13.11
N LEU A 219 0.18 13.88 -12.85
CA LEU A 219 0.88 13.79 -11.57
C LEU A 219 1.74 15.03 -11.30
N ARG A 220 2.46 15.54 -12.31
CA ARG A 220 3.23 16.79 -12.18
C ARG A 220 2.32 17.97 -11.85
N LYS A 221 1.19 18.10 -12.56
CA LYS A 221 0.20 19.16 -12.29
C LYS A 221 -0.32 19.09 -10.85
N MET A 222 -0.70 17.90 -10.38
CA MET A 222 -1.19 17.66 -9.02
C MET A 222 -0.15 18.03 -7.95
N ILE A 223 1.12 17.71 -8.16
CA ILE A 223 2.19 18.06 -7.21
C ILE A 223 2.49 19.57 -7.21
N ASN A 224 2.46 20.22 -8.38
CA ASN A 224 2.75 21.65 -8.50
C ASN A 224 1.63 22.56 -7.96
N GLN A 225 0.44 22.02 -7.70
CA GLN A 225 -0.69 22.77 -7.14
C GLN A 225 -0.61 22.92 -5.62
N ASP A 226 0.33 22.24 -4.96
CA ASP A 226 0.44 22.19 -3.50
C ASP A 226 1.93 22.29 -3.12
N GLU A 227 2.29 23.41 -2.49
CA GLU A 227 3.67 23.72 -2.16
C GLU A 227 4.30 22.71 -1.18
N ASP A 228 3.51 22.18 -0.25
CA ASP A 228 3.97 21.17 0.72
C ASP A 228 4.21 19.82 0.04
N LYS A 229 3.33 19.41 -0.89
CA LYS A 229 3.56 18.25 -1.75
C LYS A 229 4.86 18.43 -2.54
N GLN A 230 5.06 19.59 -3.16
CA GLN A 230 6.25 19.87 -3.95
C GLN A 230 7.53 19.80 -3.12
N LYS A 231 7.57 20.40 -1.93
CA LYS A 231 8.73 20.35 -1.02
C LYS A 231 9.10 18.92 -0.65
N ILE A 232 8.12 18.10 -0.28
CA ILE A 232 8.36 16.69 0.09
C ILE A 232 8.88 15.91 -1.12
N ILE A 233 8.26 16.04 -2.30
CA ILE A 233 8.69 15.33 -3.51
C ILE A 233 10.12 15.72 -3.92
N THR A 234 10.43 17.01 -3.93
CA THR A 234 11.78 17.50 -4.25
C THR A 234 12.82 16.92 -3.31
N ARG A 235 12.55 16.93 -2.01
CA ARG A 235 13.44 16.34 -1.01
C ARG A 235 13.61 14.84 -1.21
N LEU A 236 12.53 14.10 -1.44
CA LEU A 236 12.61 12.67 -1.71
C LEU A 236 13.46 12.36 -2.96
N MET A 237 13.41 13.21 -3.98
CA MET A 237 14.22 13.07 -5.20
C MET A 237 15.72 13.29 -4.99
N THR A 238 16.14 13.89 -3.87
CA THR A 238 17.57 13.99 -3.51
C THR A 238 18.17 12.64 -3.09
N VAL A 239 17.32 11.69 -2.70
CA VAL A 239 17.76 10.35 -2.28
C VAL A 239 18.23 9.55 -3.51
N PRO A 240 19.43 8.94 -3.48
CA PRO A 240 19.93 8.17 -4.60
C PRO A 240 19.00 7.00 -4.92
N GLY A 241 18.54 6.93 -6.18
CA GLY A 241 17.61 5.90 -6.64
C GLY A 241 16.14 6.27 -6.54
N ILE A 242 15.80 7.47 -6.06
CA ILE A 242 14.43 7.98 -6.05
C ILE A 242 14.28 9.04 -7.13
N GLY A 243 13.58 8.70 -8.21
CA GLY A 243 13.13 9.66 -9.21
C GLY A 243 11.73 10.20 -8.90
N PHE A 244 11.25 11.14 -9.72
CA PHE A 244 9.93 11.76 -9.56
C PHE A 244 8.80 10.76 -9.32
N ILE A 245 8.70 9.72 -10.15
CA ILE A 245 7.64 8.70 -10.01
C ILE A 245 7.76 7.91 -8.71
N THR A 246 8.98 7.56 -8.32
CA THR A 246 9.25 6.86 -7.06
C THR A 246 8.85 7.72 -5.88
N ALA A 247 9.22 9.01 -5.89
CA ALA A 247 8.85 9.98 -4.87
C ALA A 247 7.33 10.15 -4.77
N VAL A 248 6.63 10.29 -5.90
CA VAL A 248 5.17 10.41 -5.95
C VAL A 248 4.50 9.13 -5.44
N THR A 249 5.03 7.96 -5.77
CA THR A 249 4.50 6.68 -5.27
C THR A 249 4.70 6.55 -3.77
N LEU A 250 5.88 6.94 -3.25
CA LEU A 250 6.14 7.00 -1.80
C LEU A 250 5.12 7.93 -1.13
N TYR A 251 5.01 9.17 -1.61
CA TYR A 251 4.08 10.17 -1.12
C TYR A 251 2.63 9.69 -1.10
N THR A 252 2.13 9.18 -2.23
CA THR A 252 0.73 8.78 -2.38
C THR A 252 0.39 7.45 -1.72
N GLU A 253 1.36 6.60 -1.37
CA GLU A 253 1.06 5.39 -0.61
C GLU A 253 1.15 5.64 0.90
N ILE A 254 2.16 6.39 1.37
CA ILE A 254 2.37 6.70 2.79
C ILE A 254 1.39 7.78 3.29
N MET A 255 1.07 8.77 2.45
CA MET A 255 0.30 9.98 2.79
C MET A 255 0.98 10.77 3.90
N ASP A 256 0.46 10.70 5.13
CA ASP A 256 1.07 11.33 6.29
C ASP A 256 2.04 10.37 6.97
N ILE A 257 3.33 10.69 6.95
CA ILE A 257 4.35 9.89 7.61
C ILE A 257 4.28 9.96 9.15
N ARG A 258 3.62 10.98 9.70
CA ARG A 258 3.46 11.17 11.15
C ARG A 258 2.41 10.22 11.74
N ARG A 259 1.56 9.62 10.91
CA ARG A 259 0.56 8.61 11.34
C ARG A 259 1.20 7.33 11.88
N PHE A 260 2.48 7.10 11.59
CA PHE A 260 3.21 5.93 12.08
C PHE A 260 3.89 6.27 13.40
N LEU A 261 3.59 5.50 14.45
CA LEU A 261 4.17 5.67 15.80
C LEU A 261 5.70 5.56 15.82
N GLY A 262 6.28 4.88 14.83
CA GLY A 262 7.72 4.72 14.73
C GLY A 262 8.15 4.03 13.44
N TYR A 263 9.46 3.83 13.32
CA TYR A 263 10.07 3.17 12.16
C TYR A 263 9.53 1.76 11.94
N ASP A 264 9.29 0.99 13.01
CA ASP A 264 8.86 -0.40 12.89
C ASP A 264 7.45 -0.53 12.30
N HIS A 265 6.53 0.38 12.68
CA HIS A 265 5.21 0.46 12.06
C HIS A 265 5.28 0.81 10.57
N LEU A 266 6.16 1.75 10.19
CA LEU A 266 6.38 2.09 8.78
C LEU A 266 7.01 0.92 8.01
N SER A 267 8.03 0.28 8.59
CA SER A 267 8.70 -0.88 7.99
C SER A 267 7.76 -2.07 7.82
N SER A 268 6.86 -2.30 8.78
CA SER A 268 5.81 -3.32 8.68
C SER A 268 4.81 -2.98 7.59
N TYR A 269 4.37 -1.72 7.49
CA TYR A 269 3.43 -1.27 6.46
C TYR A 269 3.98 -1.39 5.03
N VAL A 270 5.25 -1.03 4.85
CA VAL A 270 5.96 -1.20 3.57
C VAL A 270 6.17 -2.68 3.24
N GLY A 271 6.39 -3.53 4.25
CA GLY A 271 6.70 -4.95 4.06
C GLY A 271 8.18 -5.30 4.07
N LEU A 272 9.00 -4.50 4.77
CA LEU A 272 10.43 -4.78 4.99
C LEU A 272 10.71 -5.43 6.36
N ALA A 273 9.69 -5.57 7.21
CA ALA A 273 9.79 -6.34 8.45
C ALA A 273 9.66 -7.85 8.16
N PRO A 274 10.54 -8.71 8.75
CA PRO A 274 10.35 -10.16 8.68
C PRO A 274 9.06 -10.56 9.42
N SER A 275 8.35 -11.59 8.96
CA SER A 275 7.34 -12.22 9.81
C SER A 275 8.05 -13.05 10.85
N THR A 276 7.75 -12.83 12.13
CA THR A 276 8.14 -13.73 13.21
C THR A 276 6.92 -14.54 13.63
N TYR A 277 7.08 -15.86 13.74
CA TYR A 277 6.14 -16.74 14.40
C TYR A 277 6.88 -17.32 15.60
N SER A 278 6.43 -16.96 16.81
CA SER A 278 7.01 -17.47 18.04
C SER A 278 5.99 -18.41 18.69
N THR A 279 6.32 -19.69 18.72
CA THR A 279 5.64 -20.70 19.54
C THR A 279 6.72 -21.48 20.28
N GLY A 280 6.70 -21.45 21.61
CA GLY A 280 7.51 -22.33 22.46
C GLY A 280 9.03 -22.20 22.33
N GLY A 281 9.57 -20.97 22.41
CA GLY A 281 11.02 -20.75 22.59
C GLY A 281 11.90 -20.88 21.34
N LYS A 282 11.33 -21.10 20.15
CA LYS A 282 12.05 -21.03 18.86
C LYS A 282 11.45 -19.93 17.99
N GLU A 283 12.22 -18.88 17.74
CA GLU A 283 11.87 -17.87 16.73
C GLU A 283 12.09 -18.46 15.34
N VAL A 284 11.00 -18.78 14.63
CA VAL A 284 11.07 -19.13 13.22
C VAL A 284 10.72 -17.88 12.41
N VAL A 285 11.68 -17.39 11.62
CA VAL A 285 11.45 -16.31 10.65
C VAL A 285 10.64 -16.87 9.48
N LEU A 286 9.31 -16.78 9.57
CA LEU A 286 8.38 -17.21 8.53
C LEU A 286 8.31 -16.18 7.40
N GLY A 287 9.37 -16.03 6.60
CA GLY A 287 9.33 -15.22 5.38
C GLY A 287 8.80 -13.80 5.60
N ILE A 288 8.00 -13.27 4.67
CA ILE A 288 7.49 -11.90 4.72
C ILE A 288 5.96 -11.92 4.53
N THR A 289 5.21 -11.38 5.51
CA THR A 289 3.73 -11.41 5.64
C THR A 289 2.94 -10.96 4.40
N GLN A 290 1.71 -11.43 4.16
CA GLN A 290 0.85 -10.93 3.05
C GLN A 290 0.30 -9.48 3.25
N ARG A 291 0.69 -8.80 4.34
CA ARG A 291 0.17 -7.50 4.81
C ARG A 291 0.79 -6.27 4.12
N GLN A 292 1.43 -6.43 2.96
CA GLN A 292 2.42 -5.47 2.46
C GLN A 292 1.87 -4.55 1.38
N ASN A 293 2.28 -3.29 1.43
CA ASN A 293 2.18 -2.42 0.26
C ASN A 293 3.22 -2.83 -0.79
N THR A 294 2.84 -3.76 -1.67
CA THR A 294 3.73 -4.34 -2.70
C THR A 294 4.35 -3.28 -3.62
N TYR A 295 3.68 -2.15 -3.83
CA TYR A 295 4.22 -1.03 -4.58
C TYR A 295 5.43 -0.41 -3.87
N LEU A 296 5.28 -0.07 -2.59
CA LEU A 296 6.34 0.54 -1.78
C LEU A 296 7.56 -0.37 -1.63
N ARG A 297 7.34 -1.66 -1.39
CA ARG A 297 8.44 -2.62 -1.26
C ARG A 297 9.30 -2.68 -2.51
N ASN A 298 8.66 -2.85 -3.67
CA ASN A 298 9.37 -3.00 -4.93
C ASN A 298 10.18 -1.76 -5.26
N ILE A 299 9.58 -0.57 -5.17
CA ILE A 299 10.29 0.67 -5.48
C ILE A 299 11.45 0.92 -4.50
N LEU A 300 11.31 0.59 -3.22
CA LEU A 300 12.37 0.78 -2.23
C LEU A 300 13.54 -0.18 -2.44
N ILE A 301 13.27 -1.43 -2.85
CA ILE A 301 14.33 -2.38 -3.19
C ILE A 301 15.09 -1.91 -4.44
N GLU A 302 14.39 -1.45 -5.48
CA GLU A 302 15.02 -0.89 -6.68
C GLU A 302 15.84 0.38 -6.36
N SER A 303 15.29 1.28 -5.54
CA SER A 303 16.04 2.45 -5.06
C SER A 303 17.25 2.04 -4.23
N ALA A 304 17.14 1.00 -3.40
CA ALA A 304 18.26 0.49 -2.60
C ALA A 304 19.41 -0.03 -3.46
N TRP A 305 19.13 -0.65 -4.62
CA TRP A 305 20.18 -1.09 -5.56
C TRP A 305 20.96 0.07 -6.18
N ILE A 306 20.34 1.21 -6.36
CA ILE A 306 21.02 2.42 -6.83
C ILE A 306 21.76 3.08 -5.67
N ALA A 307 21.12 3.18 -4.50
CA ALA A 307 21.70 3.76 -3.30
C ALA A 307 22.93 2.99 -2.81
N SER A 308 22.94 1.66 -2.90
CA SER A 308 24.08 0.81 -2.53
C SER A 308 25.29 0.93 -3.46
N ARG A 309 25.17 1.65 -4.57
CA ARG A 309 26.27 1.95 -5.51
C ARG A 309 26.70 3.41 -5.45
N LYS A 310 25.78 4.33 -5.11
CA LYS A 310 26.03 5.78 -5.12
C LYS A 310 26.35 6.34 -3.74
N ASP A 311 25.77 5.80 -2.67
CA ASP A 311 26.06 6.26 -1.31
C ASP A 311 27.21 5.44 -0.71
N PRO A 312 28.35 6.06 -0.37
CA PRO A 312 29.51 5.32 0.12
C PRO A 312 29.25 4.53 1.41
N ALA A 313 28.43 5.04 2.34
CA ALA A 313 28.09 4.32 3.57
C ALA A 313 27.19 3.11 3.30
N LEU A 314 26.21 3.25 2.39
CA LEU A 314 25.37 2.12 1.99
C LEU A 314 26.17 1.11 1.17
N THR A 315 27.12 1.56 0.35
CA THR A 315 28.03 0.73 -0.44
C THR A 315 28.90 -0.12 0.49
N MET A 316 29.58 0.52 1.46
CA MET A 316 30.38 -0.17 2.46
C MET A 316 29.53 -1.18 3.25
N LYS A 317 28.33 -0.78 3.68
CA LYS A 317 27.46 -1.69 4.42
C LYS A 317 27.00 -2.87 3.58
N TYR A 318 26.66 -2.64 2.31
CA TYR A 318 26.27 -3.71 1.39
C TYR A 318 27.42 -4.70 1.20
N GLY A 319 28.64 -4.20 0.97
CA GLY A 319 29.86 -5.01 0.85
C GLY A 319 30.14 -5.87 2.09
N GLN A 320 29.88 -5.37 3.30
CA GLN A 320 29.98 -6.16 4.53
C GLN A 320 28.90 -7.25 4.62
N LEU A 321 27.68 -6.95 4.20
CA LEU A 321 26.56 -7.88 4.30
C LEU A 321 26.71 -9.06 3.35
N ILE A 322 27.13 -8.83 2.11
CA ILE A 322 27.26 -9.92 1.11
C ILE A 322 28.34 -10.95 1.46
N LYS A 323 29.26 -10.65 2.38
CA LYS A 323 30.24 -11.61 2.90
C LYS A 323 29.61 -12.71 3.77
N ARG A 324 28.41 -12.48 4.32
CA ARG A 324 27.76 -13.36 5.30
C ARG A 324 26.31 -13.75 4.93
N MET A 325 25.75 -13.22 3.85
CA MET A 325 24.37 -13.49 3.43
C MET A 325 24.19 -13.33 1.93
N LYS A 326 23.06 -13.82 1.41
CA LYS A 326 22.73 -13.72 -0.02
C LYS A 326 22.54 -12.27 -0.44
N LYS A 327 22.86 -11.94 -1.70
CA LYS A 327 22.73 -10.58 -2.27
C LYS A 327 21.33 -9.97 -2.07
N GLN A 328 20.29 -10.79 -2.20
CA GLN A 328 18.90 -10.38 -2.02
C GLN A 328 18.56 -10.05 -0.55
N GLU A 329 19.09 -10.81 0.41
CA GLU A 329 18.91 -10.51 1.84
C GLU A 329 19.67 -9.25 2.24
N ALA A 330 20.89 -9.09 1.69
CA ALA A 330 21.70 -7.90 1.89
C ALA A 330 20.99 -6.64 1.38
N ILE A 331 20.39 -6.67 0.18
CA ILE A 331 19.71 -5.49 -0.36
C ILE A 331 18.44 -5.13 0.43
N ILE A 332 17.72 -6.12 0.96
CA ILE A 332 16.57 -5.86 1.85
C ILE A 332 17.02 -5.08 3.09
N ARG A 333 18.18 -5.44 3.69
CA ARG A 333 18.76 -4.68 4.82
C ARG A 333 19.17 -3.27 4.42
N ILE A 334 19.66 -3.05 3.19
CA ILE A 334 19.92 -1.70 2.68
C ILE A 334 18.63 -0.92 2.47
N ALA A 335 17.58 -1.54 1.93
CA ALA A 335 16.27 -0.91 1.77
C ALA A 335 15.69 -0.49 3.13
N LYS A 336 15.88 -1.28 4.19
CA LYS A 336 15.51 -0.92 5.57
C LYS A 336 16.24 0.33 6.05
N LYS A 337 17.56 0.42 5.82
CA LYS A 337 18.35 1.62 6.15
C LYS A 337 17.90 2.84 5.33
N LEU A 338 17.66 2.65 4.04
CA LEU A 338 17.19 3.70 3.14
C LEU A 338 15.83 4.24 3.56
N LEU A 339 14.87 3.35 3.91
CA LEU A 339 13.56 3.74 4.42
C LEU A 339 13.67 4.56 5.71
N ARG A 340 14.61 4.24 6.60
CA ARG A 340 14.84 5.03 7.82
C ARG A 340 15.33 6.44 7.50
N ARG A 341 16.24 6.58 6.53
CA ARG A 341 16.72 7.89 6.04
C ARG A 341 15.58 8.68 5.39
N ILE A 342 14.79 8.03 4.53
CA ILE A 342 13.59 8.64 3.92
C ILE A 342 12.63 9.15 5.00
N MET A 343 12.38 8.36 6.04
CA MET A 343 11.49 8.74 7.14
C MET A 343 11.98 9.98 7.88
N HIS A 344 13.29 10.09 8.12
CA HIS A 344 13.89 11.26 8.74
C HIS A 344 13.75 12.50 7.83
N LEU A 345 14.11 12.39 6.55
CA LEU A 345 14.01 13.48 5.58
C LEU A 345 12.57 13.99 5.43
N TRP A 346 11.60 13.09 5.39
CA TRP A 346 10.20 13.47 5.25
C TRP A 346 9.70 14.26 6.46
N LYS A 347 10.12 13.89 7.68
CA LYS A 347 9.76 14.60 8.91
C LYS A 347 10.55 15.91 9.10
N GLY A 348 11.79 15.94 8.61
CA GLY A 348 12.70 17.08 8.74
C GLY A 348 12.46 18.17 7.69
N LYS A 349 13.41 19.09 7.59
CA LYS A 349 13.48 20.11 6.52
C LYS A 349 14.70 19.94 5.60
N GLU A 350 15.55 18.96 5.88
CA GLU A 350 16.87 18.79 5.27
C GLU A 350 16.82 17.87 4.05
N ASP A 351 17.76 18.05 3.12
CA ASP A 351 17.94 17.19 1.96
C ASP A 351 18.81 15.97 2.26
N TYR A 352 18.77 14.97 1.39
CA TYR A 352 19.64 13.79 1.53
C TYR A 352 21.10 14.19 1.33
N ILE A 353 21.89 14.09 2.38
CA ILE A 353 23.34 14.31 2.32
C ILE A 353 24.04 12.96 2.25
N PHE A 354 24.93 12.81 1.27
CA PHE A 354 25.82 11.65 1.21
C PHE A 354 26.70 11.63 2.46
N THR A 355 26.77 10.47 3.12
CA THR A 355 27.45 10.32 4.42
C THR A 355 28.91 10.84 4.42
N VAL A 356 29.59 10.88 3.27
CA VAL A 356 30.97 11.41 3.16
C VAL A 356 31.03 12.94 3.20
N SER A 357 30.00 13.65 2.69
CA SER A 357 29.92 15.11 2.85
C SER A 357 29.78 15.50 4.31
N TYR A 358 29.10 14.70 5.13
CA TYR A 358 28.95 14.98 6.57
C TYR A 358 30.27 14.85 7.33
N PHE A 359 31.14 13.91 6.94
CA PHE A 359 32.47 13.78 7.56
C PHE A 359 33.39 14.96 7.19
N LEU A 360 33.36 15.43 5.95
CA LEU A 360 34.09 16.64 5.52
C LEU A 360 33.48 17.95 6.06
N MET A 361 32.16 18.01 6.24
CA MET A 361 31.44 19.18 6.76
C MET A 361 31.57 19.29 8.29
N LEU A 362 31.60 18.16 9.02
CA LEU A 362 31.91 18.11 10.45
C LEU A 362 33.41 18.28 10.76
N PHE A 363 34.30 17.98 9.82
CA PHE A 363 35.71 18.41 9.94
C PHE A 363 35.85 19.94 9.93
N LYS A 364 34.90 20.66 9.32
CA LYS A 364 34.82 22.14 9.38
C LYS A 364 34.14 22.67 10.66
N TYR A 365 33.30 21.87 11.33
CA TYR A 365 32.59 22.25 12.55
C TYR A 365 32.69 21.13 13.59
N ASN A 366 33.72 21.23 14.44
CA ASN A 366 33.98 20.56 15.71
C ASN A 366 33.41 19.13 15.97
N ILE A 367 34.33 18.23 16.33
CA ILE A 367 34.28 16.76 16.46
C ILE A 367 33.25 16.18 17.45
N PHE A 368 32.42 16.98 18.10
CA PHE A 368 31.55 16.51 19.20
C PHE A 368 30.21 15.87 18.75
N LEU A 369 29.71 16.17 17.55
CA LEU A 369 28.39 15.71 17.08
C LEU A 369 28.38 14.30 16.46
N VAL A 370 29.52 13.79 15.99
CA VAL A 370 29.61 12.46 15.33
C VAL A 370 29.23 11.32 16.28
N LYS A 371 29.65 11.39 17.55
CA LYS A 371 29.37 10.34 18.54
C LYS A 371 27.91 10.27 18.98
N ILE A 372 27.15 11.35 18.88
CA ILE A 372 25.74 11.37 19.29
C ILE A 372 24.83 10.77 18.19
N PHE A 373 25.20 10.91 16.91
CA PHE A 373 24.37 10.42 15.80
C PHE A 373 24.62 8.97 15.41
N GLU A 374 25.86 8.46 15.49
CA GLU A 374 26.10 7.03 15.24
C GLU A 374 25.51 6.16 16.36
N LYS A 375 25.58 6.60 17.63
CA LYS A 375 25.00 5.87 18.77
C LYS A 375 23.48 5.71 18.67
N ASN A 376 22.79 6.73 18.14
CA ASN A 376 21.34 6.70 17.88
C ASN A 376 20.94 5.82 16.67
N PHE A 377 21.90 5.35 15.87
CA PHE A 377 21.67 4.44 14.75
C PHE A 377 22.32 3.05 14.91
N SER A 378 23.20 2.87 15.91
CA SER A 378 23.92 1.62 16.17
C SER A 378 23.37 0.81 17.35
N ASP A 379 22.69 1.40 18.34
CA ASP A 379 22.28 0.67 19.55
C ASP A 379 20.77 0.64 19.76
N THR A 380 20.13 -0.42 19.25
CA THR A 380 19.14 -1.14 20.06
C THR A 380 19.58 -2.61 20.10
N ASN A 381 20.43 -2.88 21.10
CA ASN A 381 20.78 -4.21 21.53
C ASN A 381 19.51 -4.96 21.95
N TYR A 382 19.17 -6.00 21.20
CA TYR A 382 18.51 -7.16 21.79
C TYR A 382 19.56 -7.89 22.62
N THR A 383 19.53 -7.71 23.93
CA THR A 383 20.10 -8.65 24.90
C THR A 383 19.39 -8.45 26.23
N ASN A 384 18.74 -9.54 26.67
CA ASN A 384 18.36 -9.89 28.03
C ASN A 384 17.46 -8.92 28.82
N PHE A 385 16.21 -9.32 29.04
CA PHE A 385 15.60 -9.30 30.38
C PHE A 385 14.71 -10.53 30.55
N HIS A 386 14.79 -11.09 31.76
CA HIS A 386 14.16 -12.30 32.27
C HIS A 386 12.64 -12.35 32.13
#